data_AF-A0A7S1V3U4-F1
#
_entry.id   AF-A0A7S1V3U4-F1
#
_cell.length_a   1.000
_cell.length_b   1.000
_cell.length_c   1.000
_cell.angle_alpha   90.00
_cell.angle_beta   90.00
_cell.angle_gamma   90.00
#
_symmetry.space_group_name_H-M   'P 1'
#
loop_
_entity.id
_entity.type
_entity.pdbx_description
1 polymer ?
#
loop_
_entity_poly.entity_id
_entity_poly.type
_entity_poly.pdbx_seq_one_letter_code
_entity_poly.pdbx_strand_id
1 'polypeptide(L)'
;ALMLGGQTVEVQIRTSEMHQVAEYGMASHWAYTDSKRRQSRSEGDSLYNTPWLASIKEWQDDLINSRDFVDAVRRELLGKRVFVFLRNGKILNLAKGATAIDAAFQIHTEVGLHMNGVEINGRRESFAYELKNGDVVSILTGGGKPQTDWMRYAKSRSTRSKLRSYFRAKQKESLRDAGKILMMDYLWLHAPLIESKSFGLSNCSVPSTVE
;
A
#
# COMPACT_ATOMS: atom_id res chain seq x y z
N ALA A 1 -38.20 2.95 33.10
CA ALA A 1 -38.86 3.85 32.15
C ALA A 1 -39.24 5.11 32.88
N LEU A 2 -38.77 6.27 32.44
CA LEU A 2 -39.26 7.55 32.97
C LEU A 2 -40.65 7.78 32.36
N MET A 3 -41.65 7.97 33.20
CA MET A 3 -43.02 8.23 32.78
C MET A 3 -43.35 9.67 33.12
N LEU A 4 -43.64 10.48 32.08
CA LEU A 4 -44.10 11.86 32.23
C LEU A 4 -45.53 11.91 31.70
N GLY A 5 -46.51 12.22 32.54
CA GLY A 5 -47.92 12.30 32.12
C GLY A 5 -48.54 10.98 31.62
N GLY A 6 -48.01 9.83 32.03
CA GLY A 6 -48.51 8.50 31.61
C GLY A 6 -47.98 8.00 30.26
N GLN A 7 -47.05 8.73 29.64
CA GLN A 7 -46.34 8.28 28.43
C GLN A 7 -44.90 7.91 28.76
N THR A 8 -44.40 6.85 28.10
CA THR A 8 -43.01 6.40 28.25
C THR A 8 -42.07 7.35 27.53
N VAL A 9 -41.14 7.96 28.27
CA VAL A 9 -40.09 8.83 27.74
C VAL A 9 -38.77 8.07 27.70
N GLU A 10 -38.14 8.04 26.53
CA GLU A 10 -36.78 7.56 26.33
C GLU A 10 -35.80 8.75 26.38
N VAL A 11 -34.77 8.66 27.22
CA VAL A 11 -33.75 9.68 27.36
C VAL A 11 -32.42 9.11 26.90
N GLN A 12 -31.82 9.73 25.87
CA GLN A 12 -30.51 9.37 25.36
C GLN A 12 -29.45 10.34 25.89
N ILE A 13 -28.49 9.81 26.67
CA ILE A 13 -27.36 10.59 27.18
C ILE A 13 -26.16 10.34 26.26
N ARG A 14 -25.58 11.43 25.75
CA ARG A 14 -24.40 11.39 24.86
C ARG A 14 -23.41 12.48 25.24
N THR A 15 -22.13 12.25 24.95
CA THR A 15 -21.09 13.28 25.09
C THR A 15 -21.22 14.33 23.98
N SER A 16 -20.60 15.50 24.18
CA SER A 16 -20.56 16.56 23.16
C SER A 16 -19.95 16.06 21.84
N GLU A 17 -18.92 15.20 21.91
CA GLU A 17 -18.29 14.60 20.73
C GLU A 17 -19.26 13.67 19.98
N MET A 18 -19.98 12.81 20.69
CA MET A 18 -20.99 11.93 20.09
C MET A 18 -22.14 12.73 19.46
N HIS A 19 -22.50 13.86 20.05
CA HIS A 19 -23.51 14.76 19.49
C HIS A 19 -23.05 15.37 18.15
N GLN A 20 -21.80 15.85 18.07
CA GLN A 20 -21.24 16.41 16.83
C GLN A 20 -21.16 15.38 15.71
N VAL A 21 -20.77 14.14 16.03
CA VAL A 21 -20.76 13.05 15.03
C VAL A 21 -22.17 12.73 14.54
N ALA A 22 -23.16 12.76 15.44
CA ALA A 22 -24.56 12.50 15.07
C ALA A 22 -25.20 13.62 14.22
N GLU A 23 -24.82 14.88 14.44
CA GLU A 23 -25.35 16.02 13.66
C GLU A 23 -24.60 16.23 12.33
N TYR A 24 -23.26 16.20 12.36
CA TYR A 24 -22.43 16.64 11.23
C TYR A 24 -21.71 15.47 10.52
N GLY A 25 -21.84 14.23 11.02
CA GLY A 25 -21.24 13.05 10.41
C GLY A 25 -19.72 13.15 10.25
N MET A 26 -19.15 12.64 9.15
CA MET A 26 -17.70 12.65 8.89
C MET A 26 -17.09 14.06 8.77
N ALA A 27 -17.89 15.12 8.56
CA ALA A 27 -17.40 16.49 8.53
C ALA A 27 -16.89 16.96 9.91
N SER A 28 -17.47 16.44 11.00
CA SER A 28 -16.99 16.70 12.37
C SER A 28 -15.55 16.19 12.59
N HIS A 29 -15.23 15.02 12.03
CA HIS A 29 -13.91 14.41 12.13
C HIS A 29 -12.84 15.20 11.35
N TRP A 30 -13.21 15.85 10.24
CA TRP A 30 -12.30 16.75 9.53
C TRP A 30 -12.04 18.06 10.30
N ALA A 31 -13.04 18.66 10.91
CA ALA A 31 -12.85 19.86 11.75
C ALA A 31 -11.99 19.57 13.00
N TYR A 32 -12.18 18.41 13.64
CA TYR A 32 -11.42 18.02 14.84
C TYR A 32 -9.97 17.60 14.55
N THR A 33 -9.73 16.93 13.42
CA THR A 33 -8.35 16.60 13.01
C THR A 33 -7.57 17.84 12.57
N ASP A 34 -8.25 18.88 12.10
CA ASP A 34 -7.65 20.18 11.77
C ASP A 34 -7.34 21.02 13.02
N SER A 35 -8.17 20.99 14.06
CA SER A 35 -7.87 21.71 15.32
C SER A 35 -6.62 21.18 16.02
N LYS A 36 -6.36 19.86 15.97
CA LYS A 36 -5.08 19.26 16.42
C LYS A 36 -3.90 19.63 15.52
N ARG A 37 -4.11 19.91 14.22
CA ARG A 37 -3.06 20.39 13.30
C ARG A 37 -2.74 21.87 13.50
N ARG A 38 -3.75 22.68 13.83
CA ARG A 38 -3.63 24.13 14.10
C ARG A 38 -2.79 24.47 15.32
N GLN A 39 -2.62 23.55 16.29
CA GLN A 39 -1.64 23.74 17.38
C GLN A 39 -0.17 23.66 16.92
N SER A 40 0.12 23.21 15.69
CA SER A 40 1.49 23.03 15.20
C SER A 40 1.97 24.04 14.15
N ARG A 41 1.10 24.90 13.61
CA ARG A 41 1.49 25.91 12.62
C ARG A 41 0.63 27.16 12.72
N SER A 42 1.33 28.29 12.85
CA SER A 42 0.81 29.66 12.80
C SER A 42 -0.06 29.90 11.56
N GLU A 43 -1.28 30.33 11.85
CA GLU A 43 -2.03 31.45 11.25
C GLU A 43 -1.82 31.80 9.77
N GLY A 44 -2.92 31.74 9.02
CA GLY A 44 -3.08 32.36 7.71
C GLY A 44 -2.78 31.45 6.53
N ASP A 45 -3.80 31.20 5.71
CA ASP A 45 -3.64 30.89 4.28
C ASP A 45 -3.45 29.43 3.80
N SER A 46 -4.07 28.44 4.45
CA SER A 46 -4.10 27.06 3.90
C SER A 46 -5.46 26.36 3.92
N LEU A 47 -6.57 27.09 4.13
CA LEU A 47 -7.90 26.50 4.01
C LEU A 47 -8.38 26.31 2.56
N TYR A 48 -7.82 27.06 1.60
CA TYR A 48 -8.40 27.16 0.25
C TYR A 48 -7.44 26.78 -0.90
N ASN A 49 -6.16 26.56 -0.62
CA ASN A 49 -5.16 26.17 -1.63
C ASN A 49 -5.09 24.67 -1.87
N THR A 50 -6.24 24.04 -2.03
CA THR A 50 -6.27 22.72 -2.67
C THR A 50 -6.84 22.90 -4.08
N PRO A 51 -6.10 22.53 -5.14
CA PRO A 51 -6.50 22.79 -6.53
C PRO A 51 -7.91 22.34 -6.89
N TRP A 52 -8.44 21.35 -6.16
CA TRP A 52 -9.79 20.82 -6.35
C TRP A 52 -10.91 21.74 -5.79
N LEU A 53 -10.63 22.58 -4.78
CA LEU A 53 -11.60 23.56 -4.26
C LEU A 53 -11.80 24.75 -5.22
N ALA A 54 -10.75 25.14 -5.95
CA ALA A 54 -10.85 26.17 -6.98
C ALA A 54 -11.75 25.73 -8.15
N SER A 55 -11.63 24.46 -8.58
CA SER A 55 -12.49 23.86 -9.60
C SER A 55 -13.97 23.74 -9.17
N ILE A 56 -14.24 23.62 -7.86
CA ILE A 56 -15.61 23.60 -7.32
C ILE A 56 -16.28 24.97 -7.36
N LYS A 57 -15.50 26.05 -7.20
CA LYS A 57 -16.04 27.42 -7.24
C LYS A 57 -16.45 27.83 -8.65
N GLU A 58 -15.69 27.41 -9.66
CA GLU A 58 -15.95 27.72 -11.07
C GLU A 58 -17.24 27.06 -11.60
N TRP A 59 -17.68 25.97 -10.97
CA TRP A 59 -18.91 25.23 -11.35
C TRP A 59 -20.16 25.68 -10.58
N GLN A 60 -20.03 26.64 -9.66
CA GLN A 60 -21.17 27.21 -8.95
C GLN A 60 -22.00 28.16 -9.82
N ASP A 61 -21.40 28.69 -10.90
CA ASP A 61 -22.04 29.68 -11.79
C ASP A 61 -22.89 29.03 -12.90
N ASP A 62 -22.64 27.75 -13.25
CA ASP A 62 -23.41 27.01 -14.27
C ASP A 62 -24.44 26.08 -13.60
N LEU A 63 -25.66 26.60 -13.46
CA LEU A 63 -26.77 26.06 -12.67
C LEU A 63 -27.30 24.65 -13.08
N ILE A 64 -28.10 24.13 -12.14
CA ILE A 64 -29.26 23.21 -12.22
C ILE A 64 -28.97 21.77 -11.75
N ASN A 65 -29.60 21.40 -10.63
CA ASN A 65 -29.55 20.12 -9.89
C ASN A 65 -28.35 19.87 -8.97
N SER A 66 -28.52 20.22 -7.69
CA SER A 66 -27.63 19.83 -6.58
C SER A 66 -27.39 18.31 -6.49
N ARG A 67 -28.30 17.48 -7.02
CA ARG A 67 -28.16 16.01 -7.03
C ARG A 67 -27.19 15.54 -8.12
N ASP A 68 -27.31 16.08 -9.33
CA ASP A 68 -26.41 15.79 -10.44
C ASP A 68 -25.01 16.35 -10.19
N PHE A 69 -24.93 17.50 -9.50
CA PHE A 69 -23.69 18.08 -9.00
C PHE A 69 -23.01 17.17 -7.96
N VAL A 70 -23.73 16.71 -6.93
CA VAL A 70 -23.18 15.77 -5.95
C VAL A 70 -22.73 14.48 -6.63
N ASP A 71 -23.48 13.97 -7.61
CA ASP A 71 -23.10 12.77 -8.36
C ASP A 71 -21.91 12.98 -9.31
N ALA A 72 -21.75 14.18 -9.89
CA ALA A 72 -20.60 14.54 -10.72
C ALA A 72 -19.32 14.71 -9.87
N VAL A 73 -19.41 15.45 -8.77
CA VAL A 73 -18.31 15.62 -7.80
C VAL A 73 -17.94 14.28 -7.18
N ARG A 74 -18.93 13.44 -6.84
CA ARG A 74 -18.72 12.06 -6.37
C ARG A 74 -18.07 11.20 -7.45
N ARG A 75 -18.48 11.30 -8.71
CA ARG A 75 -17.85 10.59 -9.84
C ARG A 75 -16.41 11.03 -10.09
N GLU A 76 -16.09 12.31 -9.92
CA GLU A 76 -14.74 12.83 -10.16
C GLU A 76 -13.78 12.52 -9.01
N LEU A 77 -14.25 12.62 -7.76
CA LEU A 77 -13.49 12.25 -6.55
C LEU A 77 -13.32 10.73 -6.39
N LEU A 78 -14.38 9.94 -6.63
CA LEU A 78 -14.33 8.47 -6.55
C LEU A 78 -13.87 7.81 -7.85
N GLY A 79 -13.85 8.54 -8.96
CA GLY A 79 -13.50 7.99 -10.27
C GLY A 79 -12.03 7.62 -10.42
N LYS A 80 -11.15 8.14 -9.54
CA LYS A 80 -9.69 7.93 -9.60
C LYS A 80 -9.16 7.01 -8.50
N ARG A 81 -9.93 6.73 -7.45
CA ARG A 81 -9.48 5.98 -6.27
C ARG A 81 -10.47 4.88 -5.91
N VAL A 82 -9.95 3.77 -5.38
CA VAL A 82 -10.75 2.66 -4.87
C VAL A 82 -10.47 2.44 -3.39
N PHE A 83 -11.55 2.23 -2.63
CA PHE A 83 -11.55 1.99 -1.20
C PHE A 83 -11.88 0.53 -0.93
N VAL A 84 -10.92 -0.17 -0.33
CA VAL A 84 -10.97 -1.60 -0.04
C VAL A 84 -10.87 -1.81 1.47
N PHE A 85 -11.64 -2.74 1.99
CA PHE A 85 -11.63 -3.10 3.39
C PHE A 85 -10.67 -4.26 3.61
N LEU A 86 -9.93 -4.23 4.70
CA LEU A 86 -9.16 -5.37 5.17
C LEU A 86 -10.00 -6.17 6.17
N ARG A 87 -9.70 -7.46 6.32
CA ARG A 87 -10.38 -8.34 7.28
C ARG A 87 -10.33 -7.84 8.74
N ASN A 88 -9.35 -7.00 9.07
CA ASN A 88 -9.21 -6.35 10.37
C ASN A 88 -10.02 -5.05 10.51
N GLY A 89 -10.86 -4.70 9.54
CA GLY A 89 -11.69 -3.49 9.54
C GLY A 89 -10.96 -2.20 9.09
N LYS A 90 -9.67 -2.26 8.74
CA LYS A 90 -8.95 -1.10 8.19
C LYS A 90 -9.34 -0.85 6.74
N ILE A 91 -9.35 0.43 6.35
CA ILE A 91 -9.66 0.86 4.97
C ILE A 91 -8.36 1.22 4.26
N LEU A 92 -8.14 0.63 3.08
CA LEU A 92 -7.06 0.98 2.17
C LEU A 92 -7.59 1.87 1.06
N ASN A 93 -6.83 2.92 0.76
CA ASN A 93 -7.09 3.83 -0.35
C ASN A 93 -6.07 3.61 -1.48
N LEU A 94 -6.52 2.98 -2.56
CA LEU A 94 -5.70 2.64 -3.72
C LEU A 94 -6.10 3.48 -4.94
N ALA A 95 -5.24 3.52 -5.95
CA ALA A 95 -5.60 4.09 -7.24
C ALA A 95 -6.60 3.16 -7.96
N LYS A 96 -7.47 3.72 -8.80
CA LYS A 96 -8.38 2.92 -9.63
C LYS A 96 -7.59 1.94 -10.51
N GLY A 97 -8.07 0.70 -10.58
CA GLY A 97 -7.41 -0.40 -11.28
C GLY A 97 -6.28 -1.06 -10.48
N ALA A 98 -6.05 -0.65 -9.22
CA ALA A 98 -5.12 -1.35 -8.35
C ALA A 98 -5.53 -2.82 -8.17
N THR A 99 -4.54 -3.70 -8.18
CA THR A 99 -4.76 -5.15 -8.02
C THR A 99 -4.51 -5.60 -6.58
N ALA A 100 -4.84 -6.86 -6.29
CA ALA A 100 -4.52 -7.50 -5.00
C ALA A 100 -3.03 -7.34 -4.61
N ILE A 101 -2.13 -7.38 -5.60
CA ILE A 101 -0.69 -7.17 -5.38
C ILE A 101 -0.41 -5.78 -4.82
N ASP A 102 -1.05 -4.75 -5.40
CA ASP A 102 -0.87 -3.38 -4.95
C ASP A 102 -1.41 -3.18 -3.53
N ALA A 103 -2.53 -3.82 -3.19
CA ALA A 103 -3.03 -3.82 -1.82
C ALA A 103 -2.02 -4.45 -0.84
N ALA A 104 -1.42 -5.59 -1.19
CA ALA A 104 -0.45 -6.27 -0.33
C ALA A 104 0.79 -5.41 -0.05
N PHE A 105 1.37 -4.80 -1.08
CA PHE A 105 2.54 -3.92 -0.94
C PHE A 105 2.23 -2.57 -0.28
N GLN A 106 0.96 -2.18 -0.24
CA GLN A 106 0.50 -1.00 0.49
C GLN A 106 0.28 -1.27 1.98
N ILE A 107 -0.11 -2.49 2.37
CA ILE A 107 -0.13 -2.91 3.78
C ILE A 107 1.30 -2.94 4.32
N HIS A 108 2.15 -3.76 3.71
CA HIS A 108 3.55 -3.86 4.08
C HIS A 108 4.34 -4.51 2.95
N THR A 109 5.61 -4.13 2.79
CA THR A 109 6.47 -4.73 1.77
C THR A 109 6.67 -6.23 2.04
N GLU A 110 6.86 -6.65 3.29
CA GLU A 110 7.04 -8.07 3.62
C GLU A 110 5.79 -8.90 3.36
N VAL A 111 4.60 -8.36 3.62
CA VAL A 111 3.32 -9.01 3.30
C VAL A 111 3.20 -9.24 1.81
N GLY A 112 3.54 -8.21 1.01
CA GLY A 112 3.59 -8.33 -0.45
C GLY A 112 4.62 -9.35 -0.94
N LEU A 113 5.80 -9.42 -0.31
CA LEU A 113 6.86 -10.35 -0.72
C LEU A 113 6.55 -11.82 -0.35
N HIS A 114 5.86 -12.06 0.75
CA HIS A 114 5.55 -13.40 1.27
C HIS A 114 4.12 -13.86 0.96
N MET A 115 3.42 -13.12 0.10
CA MET A 115 2.08 -13.45 -0.36
C MET A 115 2.05 -14.79 -1.12
N ASN A 116 1.18 -15.71 -0.71
CA ASN A 116 0.94 -16.98 -1.42
C ASN A 116 -0.46 -17.09 -2.02
N GLY A 117 -1.40 -16.22 -1.62
CA GLY A 117 -2.77 -16.22 -2.09
C GLY A 117 -3.50 -14.94 -1.69
N VAL A 118 -4.61 -14.66 -2.36
CA VAL A 118 -5.52 -13.59 -1.97
C VAL A 118 -6.94 -14.15 -1.87
N GLU A 119 -7.66 -13.65 -0.88
CA GLU A 119 -9.07 -13.91 -0.68
C GLU A 119 -9.82 -12.58 -0.73
N ILE A 120 -10.83 -12.50 -1.58
CA ILE A 120 -11.65 -11.30 -1.79
C ILE A 120 -13.09 -11.70 -1.49
N ASN A 121 -13.74 -11.00 -0.57
CA ASN A 121 -15.12 -11.27 -0.13
C ASN A 121 -15.33 -12.74 0.32
N GLY A 122 -14.32 -13.35 0.94
CA GLY A 122 -14.39 -14.72 1.44
C GLY A 122 -14.14 -15.82 0.39
N ARG A 123 -13.68 -15.46 -0.81
CA ARG A 123 -13.37 -16.40 -1.90
C ARG A 123 -11.94 -16.22 -2.39
N ARG A 124 -11.24 -17.32 -2.69
CA ARG A 124 -9.91 -17.24 -3.29
C ARG A 124 -10.02 -16.69 -4.71
N GLU A 125 -9.24 -15.66 -4.99
CA GLU A 125 -9.24 -14.96 -6.27
C GLU A 125 -7.82 -14.88 -6.84
N SER A 126 -7.71 -14.49 -8.11
CA SER A 126 -6.42 -14.29 -8.77
C SER A 126 -5.71 -13.04 -8.24
N PHE A 127 -4.37 -13.07 -8.21
CA PHE A 127 -3.55 -11.88 -7.91
C PHE A 127 -3.76 -10.73 -8.90
N ALA A 128 -4.18 -11.05 -10.12
CA ALA A 128 -4.45 -10.07 -11.18
C ALA A 128 -5.81 -9.38 -11.05
N TYR A 129 -6.64 -9.80 -10.09
CA TYR A 129 -7.96 -9.20 -9.87
C TYR A 129 -7.84 -7.71 -9.57
N GLU A 130 -8.58 -6.89 -10.32
CA GLU A 130 -8.68 -5.44 -10.11
C GLU A 130 -9.72 -5.15 -9.02
N LEU A 131 -9.25 -4.49 -7.95
CA LEU A 131 -10.04 -4.24 -6.76
C LEU A 131 -11.13 -3.19 -7.00
N LYS A 132 -12.31 -3.42 -6.43
CA LYS A 132 -13.47 -2.54 -6.53
C LYS A 132 -13.77 -1.90 -5.18
N ASN A 133 -14.54 -0.81 -5.23
CA ASN A 133 -15.03 -0.17 -4.02
C ASN A 133 -15.89 -1.14 -3.20
N GLY A 134 -15.57 -1.30 -1.92
CA GLY A 134 -16.33 -2.14 -1.00
C GLY A 134 -15.82 -3.58 -0.87
N ASP A 135 -14.83 -3.99 -1.66
CA ASP A 135 -14.26 -5.33 -1.54
C ASP A 135 -13.56 -5.52 -0.19
N VAL A 136 -13.74 -6.69 0.42
CA VAL A 136 -13.04 -7.12 1.62
C VAL A 136 -11.87 -8.01 1.20
N VAL A 137 -10.66 -7.50 1.35
CA VAL A 137 -9.41 -8.16 0.96
C VAL A 137 -8.74 -8.80 2.17
N SER A 138 -8.39 -10.07 2.03
CA SER A 138 -7.55 -10.82 2.95
C SER A 138 -6.37 -11.39 2.18
N ILE A 139 -5.15 -10.96 2.54
CA ILE A 139 -3.92 -11.48 1.92
C ILE A 139 -3.42 -12.63 2.76
N LEU A 140 -3.19 -13.76 2.10
CA LEU A 140 -2.62 -14.95 2.71
C LEU A 140 -1.10 -14.87 2.57
N THR A 141 -0.41 -14.81 3.71
CA THR A 141 1.05 -14.77 3.78
C THR A 141 1.60 -16.12 4.22
N GLY A 142 2.70 -16.54 3.60
CA GLY A 142 3.40 -17.79 3.92
C GLY A 142 4.77 -17.83 3.25
N GLY A 143 5.22 -19.00 2.80
CA GLY A 143 6.49 -19.16 2.06
C GLY A 143 6.44 -18.70 0.59
N GLY A 144 5.49 -17.83 0.23
CA GLY A 144 5.35 -17.32 -1.13
C GLY A 144 6.55 -16.48 -1.55
N LYS A 145 6.88 -16.49 -2.84
CA LYS A 145 7.92 -15.63 -3.42
C LYS A 145 7.35 -14.87 -4.62
N PRO A 146 7.75 -13.61 -4.84
CA PRO A 146 7.29 -12.84 -5.99
C PRO A 146 7.70 -13.50 -7.30
N GLN A 147 6.76 -13.59 -8.23
CA GLN A 147 6.99 -14.04 -9.60
C GLN A 147 7.16 -12.85 -10.54
N THR A 148 7.89 -13.04 -11.64
CA THR A 148 8.15 -11.98 -12.63
C THR A 148 6.85 -11.40 -13.20
N ASP A 149 5.81 -12.24 -13.34
CA ASP A 149 4.50 -11.83 -13.85
C ASP A 149 3.79 -10.79 -12.97
N TRP A 150 4.14 -10.72 -11.69
CA TRP A 150 3.57 -9.72 -10.78
C TRP A 150 3.90 -8.28 -11.23
N MET A 151 5.00 -8.07 -11.95
CA MET A 151 5.30 -6.75 -12.54
C MET A 151 4.29 -6.33 -13.62
N ARG A 152 3.62 -7.28 -14.28
CA ARG A 152 2.57 -6.99 -15.28
C ARG A 152 1.26 -6.57 -14.59
N TYR A 153 0.94 -7.21 -13.48
CA TYR A 153 -0.30 -6.99 -12.74
C TYR A 153 -0.23 -5.81 -11.75
N ALA A 154 0.95 -5.48 -11.23
CA ALA A 154 1.14 -4.31 -10.38
C ALA A 154 0.95 -3.01 -11.18
N LYS A 155 -0.09 -2.25 -10.86
CA LYS A 155 -0.38 -0.95 -11.47
C LYS A 155 0.30 0.18 -10.71
N SER A 156 0.46 0.07 -9.39
CA SER A 156 1.10 1.10 -8.59
C SER A 156 2.59 1.23 -8.89
N ARG A 157 3.05 2.46 -9.12
CA ARG A 157 4.47 2.78 -9.34
C ARG A 157 5.34 2.36 -8.15
N SER A 158 4.82 2.54 -6.93
CA SER A 158 5.51 2.17 -5.69
C SER A 158 5.73 0.65 -5.62
N THR A 159 4.68 -0.13 -5.83
CA THR A 159 4.74 -1.61 -5.88
C THR A 159 5.73 -2.09 -6.93
N ARG A 160 5.65 -1.57 -8.16
CA ARG A 160 6.60 -1.91 -9.23
C ARG A 160 8.04 -1.57 -8.86
N SER A 161 8.26 -0.48 -8.13
CA SER A 161 9.59 -0.11 -7.65
C SER A 161 10.13 -1.10 -6.63
N LYS A 162 9.32 -1.48 -5.63
CA LYS A 162 9.68 -2.47 -4.62
C LYS A 162 9.97 -3.83 -5.24
N LEU A 163 9.13 -4.29 -6.17
CA LEU A 163 9.35 -5.54 -6.92
C LEU A 163 10.65 -5.50 -7.74
N ARG A 164 10.92 -4.42 -8.46
CA ARG A 164 12.19 -4.27 -9.20
C ARG A 164 13.40 -4.33 -8.28
N SER A 165 13.36 -3.65 -7.14
CA SER A 165 14.45 -3.69 -6.17
C SER A 165 14.68 -5.11 -5.64
N TYR A 166 13.60 -5.84 -5.33
CA TYR A 166 13.67 -7.23 -4.91
C TYR A 166 14.32 -8.13 -5.98
N PHE A 167 13.87 -8.05 -7.23
CA PHE A 167 14.45 -8.86 -8.31
C PHE A 167 15.90 -8.51 -8.61
N ARG A 168 16.28 -7.23 -8.53
CA ARG A 168 17.68 -6.81 -8.68
C ARG A 168 18.57 -7.36 -7.56
N ALA A 169 18.10 -7.35 -6.32
CA ALA A 169 18.83 -7.92 -5.19
C ALA A 169 19.05 -9.42 -5.38
N LYS A 170 17.99 -10.15 -5.75
CA LYS A 170 18.05 -11.60 -6.02
C LYS A 170 18.96 -11.93 -7.21
N GLN A 171 18.93 -11.13 -8.27
CA GLN A 171 19.81 -11.31 -9.42
C GLN A 171 21.28 -11.05 -9.04
N LYS A 172 21.54 -10.00 -8.26
CA LYS A 172 22.89 -9.69 -7.77
C LYS A 172 23.47 -10.81 -6.92
N GLU A 173 22.66 -11.40 -6.04
CA GLU A 173 23.03 -12.56 -5.23
C GLU A 173 23.39 -13.75 -6.13
N SER A 174 22.51 -14.12 -7.06
CA SER A 174 22.78 -15.20 -8.01
C SER A 174 24.03 -14.99 -8.88
N LEU A 175 24.29 -13.75 -9.33
CA LEU A 175 25.51 -13.42 -10.08
C LEU A 175 26.77 -13.50 -9.22
N ARG A 176 26.67 -13.16 -7.93
CA ARG A 176 27.79 -13.29 -6.99
C ARG A 176 28.16 -14.75 -6.79
N ASP A 177 27.16 -15.61 -6.62
CA ASP A 177 27.38 -17.05 -6.44
C ASP A 177 27.96 -17.68 -7.70
N ALA A 178 27.42 -17.35 -8.87
CA ALA A 178 27.97 -17.79 -10.15
C ALA A 178 29.42 -17.31 -10.35
N GLY A 179 29.71 -16.04 -9.99
CA GLY A 179 31.05 -15.47 -10.05
C GLY A 179 32.03 -16.18 -9.12
N LYS A 180 31.62 -16.54 -7.89
CA LYS A 180 32.43 -17.35 -6.97
C LYS A 180 32.77 -18.70 -7.59
N ILE A 181 31.78 -19.40 -8.14
CA ILE A 181 31.98 -20.71 -8.76
C ILE A 181 32.97 -20.61 -9.92
N LEU A 182 32.78 -19.66 -10.83
CA LEU A 182 33.67 -19.47 -11.97
C LEU A 182 35.09 -19.07 -11.56
N MET A 183 35.22 -18.22 -10.54
CA MET A 183 36.52 -17.85 -9.98
C MET A 183 37.22 -19.06 -9.35
N MET A 184 36.49 -19.88 -8.59
CA MET A 184 37.04 -21.09 -7.97
C MET A 184 37.48 -22.11 -9.03
N ASP A 185 36.66 -22.35 -10.06
CA ASP A 185 36.98 -23.24 -11.17
C ASP A 185 38.25 -22.78 -11.91
N TYR A 186 38.36 -21.49 -12.20
CA TYR A 186 39.55 -20.90 -12.83
C TYR A 186 40.81 -21.07 -11.96
N LEU A 187 40.71 -20.79 -10.65
CA LEU A 187 41.83 -20.95 -9.72
C LEU A 187 42.26 -22.40 -9.61
N TRP A 188 41.32 -23.34 -9.63
CA TRP A 188 41.59 -24.77 -9.55
C TRP A 188 42.28 -25.28 -10.82
N LEU A 189 41.78 -24.90 -12.00
CA LEU A 189 42.37 -25.25 -13.29
C LEU A 189 43.82 -24.78 -13.42
N HIS A 190 44.13 -23.59 -12.90
CA HIS A 190 45.45 -22.98 -13.00
C HIS A 190 46.32 -23.12 -11.73
N ALA A 191 45.88 -23.90 -10.73
CA ALA A 191 46.59 -24.07 -9.46
C ALA A 191 48.09 -24.42 -9.63
N PRO A 192 48.50 -25.36 -10.51
CA PRO A 192 49.92 -25.71 -10.68
C PRO A 192 50.77 -24.55 -11.24
N LEU A 193 50.18 -23.73 -12.12
CA LEU A 193 50.84 -22.55 -12.69
C LEU A 193 50.96 -21.42 -11.67
N ILE A 194 49.94 -21.27 -10.82
CA ILE A 194 49.94 -20.30 -9.73
C ILE A 194 51.00 -20.69 -8.71
N GLU A 195 51.01 -21.94 -8.25
CA GLU A 195 52.00 -22.44 -7.28
C GLU A 195 53.45 -22.30 -7.79
N SER A 196 53.71 -22.67 -9.05
CA SER A 196 55.06 -22.58 -9.63
C SER A 196 55.57 -21.16 -9.84
N LYS A 197 54.68 -20.17 -10.09
CA LYS A 197 55.06 -18.75 -10.21
C LYS A 197 55.02 -17.98 -8.89
N SER A 198 54.44 -18.56 -7.84
CA SER A 198 54.37 -17.97 -6.49
C SER A 198 55.71 -18.11 -5.75
N PHE A 199 56.79 -17.58 -6.30
CA PHE A 199 58.08 -17.55 -5.61
C PHE A 199 57.99 -16.61 -4.39
N GLY A 200 57.98 -17.17 -3.18
CA GLY A 200 58.15 -16.44 -1.92
C GLY A 200 56.91 -16.28 -1.03
N LEU A 201 55.75 -16.79 -1.43
CA LEU A 201 54.56 -16.83 -0.57
C LEU A 201 54.37 -18.26 -0.06
N SER A 202 55.02 -18.60 1.06
CA SER A 202 55.05 -19.96 1.62
C SER A 202 53.68 -20.49 2.09
N ASN A 203 52.61 -19.70 2.04
CA ASN A 203 51.30 -20.00 2.64
C ASN A 203 50.10 -19.81 1.68
N CYS A 204 50.29 -19.83 0.36
CA CYS A 204 49.16 -19.78 -0.58
C CYS A 204 48.70 -21.19 -0.96
N SER A 205 47.79 -21.77 -0.18
CA SER A 205 47.03 -22.94 -0.61
C SER A 205 45.73 -22.50 -1.30
N VAL A 206 45.41 -23.11 -2.44
CA VAL A 206 44.13 -22.89 -3.10
C VAL A 206 43.04 -23.55 -2.24
N PRO A 207 42.00 -22.82 -1.81
CA PRO A 207 40.94 -23.40 -1.00
C PRO A 207 40.22 -24.50 -1.78
N SER A 208 40.04 -25.67 -1.17
CA SER A 208 39.50 -26.86 -1.82
C SER A 208 37.97 -26.86 -1.96
N THR A 209 37.28 -25.93 -1.29
CA THR A 209 35.82 -25.97 -1.15
C THR A 209 35.22 -24.56 -1.20
N VAL A 210 34.06 -24.46 -1.85
CA VAL A 210 33.20 -23.26 -1.85
C VAL A 210 32.28 -23.35 -0.63
N GLU A 211 32.67 -22.77 0.50
CA GLU A 211 31.72 -22.47 1.59
C GLU A 211 31.09 -21.08 1.42
#